data_AF-R1ER73-F1
#
_entry.id   AF-R1ER73-F1
#
_cell.length_a   1.000
_cell.length_b   1.000
_cell.length_c   1.000
_cell.angle_alpha   90.00
_cell.angle_beta   90.00
_cell.angle_gamma   90.00
#
_symmetry.space_group_name_H-M   'P 1'
#
loop_
_entity.id
_entity.type
_entity.pdbx_description
1 polymer ?
#
loop_
_entity_poly.entity_id
_entity_poly.type
_entity_poly.pdbx_seq_one_letter_code
_entity_poly.pdbx_strand_id
1 'polypeptide(L)'
;MSAAPPLDEPFGSPKSTSGSDADSTFDEAASTAASSTSTDDTPLVDDATPIESESDQDGRTPGSNPLKRKRCGGGGGASALTPPLSATDACDAPTLSRALHVLATEATALSHATRLYETSPAARAALLAAVDVVERSSRRGGKTVVCGVGKSGLVGRKTVATMKSLGLGASFLHAAEAVHGDLGDVRAGDAVLFISFSGRTAELLNVLPHLRRDVPVVALTGHPDARTCPLLAGRDEAVLLPAPIHESEESSFGVSAPTTSTTVAMAIGDMLALTAAERIHEAEKGRVFKRNHPGGAIGARTLAEEVTVVAKKVCLSGGSEH
;
A
#
# COMPACT_ATOMS: atom_id res chain seq x y z
N MET A 1 -38.54 51.03 2.14
CA MET A 1 -39.40 51.60 3.21
C MET A 1 -39.95 50.42 4.00
N SER A 2 -39.63 50.22 5.28
CA SER A 2 -39.88 51.07 6.47
C SER A 2 -41.29 50.78 7.05
N ALA A 3 -41.49 50.41 8.32
CA ALA A 3 -40.55 50.12 9.42
C ALA A 3 -41.19 49.25 10.54
N ALA A 4 -40.40 48.98 11.59
CA ALA A 4 -40.75 48.42 12.92
C ALA A 4 -40.27 49.43 14.01
N PRO A 5 -40.32 49.18 15.35
CA PRO A 5 -40.89 48.07 16.12
C PRO A 5 -42.24 48.47 16.80
N PRO A 6 -42.43 48.79 18.11
CA PRO A 6 -41.52 48.98 19.26
C PRO A 6 -41.44 47.75 20.21
N LEU A 7 -40.96 47.96 21.45
CA LEU A 7 -40.90 47.02 22.59
C LEU A 7 -41.32 47.75 23.89
N ASP A 8 -41.60 47.01 24.98
CA ASP A 8 -41.02 47.21 26.34
C ASP A 8 -41.75 46.39 27.44
N GLU A 9 -41.03 45.45 28.09
CA GLU A 9 -40.74 45.29 29.55
C GLU A 9 -41.85 45.48 30.65
N PRO A 10 -41.65 45.03 31.92
CA PRO A 10 -41.22 43.69 32.40
C PRO A 10 -41.94 43.23 33.73
N PHE A 11 -41.24 42.42 34.57
CA PHE A 11 -41.52 41.94 35.95
C PHE A 11 -42.35 40.66 36.16
N GLY A 12 -41.89 39.76 37.07
CA GLY A 12 -42.68 38.60 37.50
C GLY A 12 -42.00 37.44 38.27
N SER A 13 -41.16 37.69 39.28
CA SER A 13 -40.69 36.64 40.23
C SER A 13 -41.11 36.98 41.67
N PRO A 14 -41.52 35.99 42.49
CA PRO A 14 -40.78 35.80 43.76
C PRO A 14 -40.80 34.38 44.39
N LYS A 15 -39.64 33.99 44.96
CA LYS A 15 -39.46 33.32 46.28
C LYS A 15 -39.98 31.86 46.48
N SER A 16 -39.42 31.05 47.40
CA SER A 16 -38.15 31.10 48.18
C SER A 16 -37.90 29.77 48.94
N THR A 17 -36.75 29.68 49.64
CA THR A 17 -36.43 28.80 50.81
C THR A 17 -36.39 27.28 50.57
N SER A 18 -35.48 26.51 51.16
CA SER A 18 -34.29 26.75 52.02
C SER A 18 -33.28 25.59 51.78
N GLY A 19 -31.97 25.74 52.00
CA GLY A 19 -31.29 25.66 53.31
C GLY A 19 -31.22 24.19 53.83
N SER A 20 -30.10 23.63 54.28
CA SER A 20 -28.80 24.25 54.61
C SER A 20 -27.65 23.21 54.72
N ASP A 21 -26.43 23.67 54.44
CA ASP A 21 -25.17 23.42 55.16
C ASP A 21 -24.66 22.00 55.50
N ALA A 22 -23.54 21.67 54.82
CA ALA A 22 -22.21 21.43 55.42
C ALA A 22 -21.71 20.02 55.86
N ASP A 23 -20.49 19.75 55.36
CA ASP A 23 -19.26 19.37 56.09
C ASP A 23 -18.66 17.94 56.07
N SER A 24 -17.40 17.91 55.60
CA SER A 24 -16.26 17.15 56.14
C SER A 24 -16.00 15.65 55.87
N THR A 25 -14.75 15.29 56.21
CA THR A 25 -14.16 13.94 56.38
C THR A 25 -14.09 12.99 55.18
N PHE A 26 -13.01 13.16 54.41
CA PHE A 26 -11.84 12.25 54.44
C PHE A 26 -11.99 10.95 55.27
N ASP A 27 -11.67 9.80 54.67
CA ASP A 27 -11.13 8.66 55.43
C ASP A 27 -10.17 7.82 54.55
N GLU A 28 -9.26 7.09 55.19
CA GLU A 28 -8.10 6.43 54.59
C GLU A 28 -8.06 4.94 54.99
N ALA A 29 -7.97 4.04 54.01
CA ALA A 29 -7.74 2.61 54.26
C ALA A 29 -6.81 2.02 53.21
N ALA A 30 -5.77 1.32 53.66
CA ALA A 30 -4.66 0.84 52.84
C ALA A 30 -4.42 -0.67 53.03
N SER A 31 -3.29 -1.15 52.48
CA SER A 31 -2.77 -2.52 52.63
C SER A 31 -3.46 -3.58 51.75
N THR A 32 -2.81 -4.66 51.31
CA THR A 32 -1.48 -5.18 51.71
C THR A 32 -0.65 -5.61 50.51
N ALA A 33 0.66 -5.33 50.55
CA ALA A 33 1.62 -5.82 49.58
C ALA A 33 2.21 -7.18 49.99
N ALA A 34 2.59 -8.00 49.01
CA ALA A 34 3.44 -9.18 49.22
C ALA A 34 4.56 -9.19 48.17
N SER A 35 5.81 -9.19 48.63
CA SER A 35 7.02 -9.35 47.84
C SER A 35 7.89 -10.38 48.53
N SER A 36 8.52 -11.30 47.79
CA SER A 36 9.92 -11.67 48.01
C SER A 36 10.44 -12.76 47.05
N THR A 37 11.72 -12.58 46.70
CA THR A 37 12.77 -13.59 46.46
C THR A 37 12.66 -14.65 45.36
N SER A 38 13.71 -14.65 44.54
CA SER A 38 14.23 -15.71 43.68
C SER A 38 14.70 -16.98 44.41
N THR A 39 14.74 -18.09 43.68
CA THR A 39 15.75 -19.15 43.81
C THR A 39 16.08 -19.70 42.42
N ASP A 40 17.35 -20.04 42.17
CA ASP A 40 17.72 -20.95 41.09
C ASP A 40 17.19 -22.36 41.39
N ASP A 41 16.91 -23.15 40.36
CA ASP A 41 17.39 -24.53 40.34
C ASP A 41 17.49 -25.10 38.91
N THR A 42 18.42 -26.03 38.69
CA THR A 42 18.62 -26.75 37.43
C THR A 42 19.10 -28.18 37.68
N PRO A 43 18.55 -29.20 36.98
CA PRO A 43 19.16 -30.52 36.95
C PRO A 43 19.75 -30.90 35.58
N LEU A 44 21.06 -31.13 35.61
CA LEU A 44 21.79 -32.17 34.86
C LEU A 44 21.62 -33.51 35.65
N VAL A 45 21.74 -34.74 35.16
CA VAL A 45 22.09 -35.41 33.87
C VAL A 45 21.62 -36.90 34.00
N ASP A 46 21.67 -37.81 33.01
CA ASP A 46 22.23 -37.85 31.66
C ASP A 46 21.44 -38.86 30.76
N ASP A 47 21.91 -39.10 29.52
CA ASP A 47 22.47 -40.41 29.07
C ASP A 47 22.33 -40.63 27.54
N ALA A 48 23.22 -41.46 26.96
CA ALA A 48 23.46 -41.58 25.52
C ALA A 48 23.52 -43.03 25.03
N THR A 49 23.37 -43.25 23.71
CA THR A 49 24.41 -43.86 22.84
C THR A 49 23.91 -44.09 21.39
N PRO A 50 24.81 -44.17 20.39
CA PRO A 50 24.48 -44.45 18.99
C PRO A 50 24.81 -45.89 18.55
N ILE A 51 24.17 -46.35 17.45
CA ILE A 51 24.39 -47.63 16.74
C ILE A 51 24.06 -47.37 15.26
N GLU A 52 24.75 -47.83 14.22
CA GLU A 52 26.16 -48.21 13.97
C GLU A 52 26.38 -48.11 12.43
N SER A 53 27.53 -48.51 11.88
CA SER A 53 27.83 -48.41 10.45
C SER A 53 28.28 -49.73 9.80
N GLU A 54 27.61 -50.12 8.71
CA GLU A 54 28.02 -51.19 7.79
C GLU A 54 27.76 -50.74 6.33
N SER A 55 28.47 -51.16 5.28
CA SER A 55 29.90 -51.45 5.03
C SER A 55 29.99 -52.02 3.60
N ASP A 56 30.96 -51.63 2.77
CA ASP A 56 31.14 -52.21 1.44
C ASP A 56 31.57 -53.69 1.48
N GLN A 57 31.03 -54.54 0.59
CA GLN A 57 31.83 -55.17 -0.48
C GLN A 57 31.11 -56.12 -1.47
N ASP A 58 31.84 -56.33 -2.58
CA ASP A 58 31.89 -57.48 -3.50
C ASP A 58 30.81 -57.76 -4.56
N GLY A 59 31.29 -58.28 -5.71
CA GLY A 59 30.43 -58.65 -6.86
C GLY A 59 31.04 -58.63 -8.27
N ARG A 60 32.34 -58.90 -8.48
CA ARG A 60 32.95 -58.95 -9.84
C ARG A 60 32.56 -60.22 -10.62
N THR A 61 32.30 -60.10 -11.94
CA THR A 61 33.04 -60.81 -13.03
C THR A 61 32.56 -60.38 -14.44
N PRO A 62 33.33 -60.61 -15.55
CA PRO A 62 33.18 -59.85 -16.80
C PRO A 62 32.75 -60.67 -18.06
N GLY A 63 32.44 -59.95 -19.15
CA GLY A 63 32.29 -60.47 -20.53
C GLY A 63 32.79 -59.45 -21.57
N SER A 64 33.28 -59.90 -22.75
CA SER A 64 34.22 -59.11 -23.56
C SER A 64 33.99 -59.08 -25.09
N ASN A 65 33.89 -57.86 -25.65
CA ASN A 65 34.38 -57.45 -27.00
C ASN A 65 33.82 -58.17 -28.27
N PRO A 66 34.15 -57.77 -29.52
CA PRO A 66 34.73 -56.50 -29.99
C PRO A 66 34.03 -55.82 -31.21
N LEU A 67 34.35 -54.55 -31.41
CA LEU A 67 34.58 -53.82 -32.68
C LEU A 67 33.88 -54.27 -34.00
N LYS A 68 33.20 -53.32 -34.66
CA LYS A 68 33.13 -53.24 -36.13
C LYS A 68 33.28 -51.81 -36.65
N ARG A 69 34.41 -51.52 -37.30
CA ARG A 69 34.67 -50.24 -38.01
C ARG A 69 34.07 -50.30 -39.42
N LYS A 70 33.38 -49.23 -39.85
CA LYS A 70 33.16 -48.90 -41.27
C LYS A 70 33.70 -47.50 -41.52
N ARG A 71 34.42 -47.29 -42.64
CA ARG A 71 35.12 -46.04 -42.95
C ARG A 71 34.36 -45.19 -43.98
N CYS A 72 34.71 -43.91 -44.03
CA CYS A 72 34.03 -42.81 -44.70
C CYS A 72 33.71 -43.02 -46.20
N GLY A 73 32.60 -42.44 -46.64
CA GLY A 73 32.54 -41.70 -47.91
C GLY A 73 32.53 -40.19 -47.59
N GLY A 74 33.07 -39.34 -48.47
CA GLY A 74 33.22 -37.91 -48.23
C GLY A 74 32.49 -37.03 -49.25
N GLY A 75 32.11 -35.83 -48.83
CA GLY A 75 31.51 -34.76 -49.64
C GLY A 75 31.45 -33.49 -48.79
N GLY A 76 32.01 -32.38 -49.28
CA GLY A 76 32.42 -31.27 -48.42
C GLY A 76 31.36 -30.19 -48.15
N GLY A 77 31.50 -29.52 -47.01
CA GLY A 77 31.62 -28.06 -47.01
C GLY A 77 30.39 -27.20 -46.75
N ALA A 78 29.90 -27.18 -45.50
CA ALA A 78 29.43 -25.95 -44.85
C ALA A 78 29.56 -26.10 -43.32
N SER A 79 30.34 -25.24 -42.67
CA SER A 79 30.59 -25.37 -41.22
C SER A 79 29.54 -24.61 -40.42
N ALA A 80 28.56 -25.32 -39.88
CA ALA A 80 27.64 -24.78 -38.88
C ALA A 80 28.36 -24.68 -37.51
N LEU A 81 29.18 -23.63 -37.34
CA LEU A 81 29.79 -23.28 -36.07
C LEU A 81 28.76 -22.68 -35.11
N THR A 82 27.84 -23.51 -34.63
CA THR A 82 27.21 -23.24 -33.33
C THR A 82 28.31 -23.39 -32.28
N PRO A 83 28.69 -22.32 -31.54
CA PRO A 83 29.63 -22.49 -30.44
C PRO A 83 29.01 -23.46 -29.41
N PRO A 84 29.81 -24.30 -28.73
CA PRO A 84 29.29 -25.08 -27.61
C PRO A 84 28.73 -24.11 -26.58
N LEU A 85 27.53 -24.40 -26.05
CA LEU A 85 27.00 -23.70 -24.88
C LEU A 85 28.07 -23.74 -23.79
N SER A 86 28.43 -22.57 -23.26
CA SER A 86 29.51 -22.47 -22.29
C SER A 86 29.06 -23.13 -20.99
N ALA A 87 29.99 -23.72 -20.24
CA ALA A 87 29.66 -24.40 -18.98
C ALA A 87 29.03 -23.46 -17.93
N THR A 88 29.17 -22.15 -18.11
CA THR A 88 28.44 -21.08 -17.40
C THR A 88 26.94 -21.13 -17.62
N ASP A 89 26.51 -21.34 -18.86
CA ASP A 89 25.13 -21.10 -19.32
C ASP A 89 24.14 -22.09 -18.70
N ALA A 90 24.64 -23.30 -18.36
CA ALA A 90 23.88 -24.33 -17.66
C ALA A 90 23.75 -24.07 -16.15
N CYS A 91 24.67 -23.32 -15.54
CA CYS A 91 24.70 -23.04 -14.11
C CYS A 91 23.73 -21.90 -13.74
N ASP A 92 23.63 -20.88 -14.59
CA ASP A 92 22.76 -19.72 -14.36
C ASP A 92 21.29 -19.97 -14.76
N ALA A 93 20.99 -21.03 -15.51
CA ALA A 93 19.65 -21.33 -16.01
C ALA A 93 18.55 -21.40 -14.93
N PRO A 94 18.74 -22.02 -13.74
CA PRO A 94 17.74 -22.01 -12.67
C PRO A 94 17.52 -20.61 -12.08
N THR A 95 18.60 -19.83 -11.93
CA THR A 95 18.57 -18.45 -11.43
C THR A 95 17.82 -17.52 -12.39
N LEU A 96 18.11 -17.63 -13.69
CA LEU A 96 17.42 -16.88 -14.75
C LEU A 96 15.95 -17.28 -14.85
N SER A 97 15.64 -18.59 -14.80
CA SER A 97 14.27 -19.09 -14.77
C SER A 97 13.48 -18.51 -13.58
N ARG A 98 14.08 -18.49 -12.38
CA ARG A 98 13.50 -17.90 -11.18
C ARG A 98 13.26 -16.39 -11.31
N ALA A 99 14.20 -15.65 -11.87
CA ALA A 99 14.08 -14.21 -12.09
C ALA A 99 12.97 -13.87 -13.10
N LEU A 100 12.90 -14.61 -14.22
CA LEU A 100 11.84 -14.45 -15.22
C LEU A 100 10.47 -14.85 -14.67
N HIS A 101 10.40 -15.88 -13.83
CA HIS A 101 9.17 -16.29 -13.15
C HIS A 101 8.60 -15.19 -12.25
N VAL A 102 9.42 -14.54 -11.41
CA VAL A 102 8.99 -13.40 -10.57
C VAL A 102 8.38 -12.28 -11.41
N LEU A 103 9.06 -11.88 -12.49
CA LEU A 103 8.57 -10.84 -13.40
C LEU A 103 7.26 -11.24 -14.11
N ALA A 104 7.13 -12.50 -14.51
CA ALA A 104 5.92 -13.03 -15.15
C ALA A 104 4.73 -13.11 -14.18
N THR A 105 4.94 -13.55 -12.94
CA THR A 105 3.91 -13.58 -11.88
C THR A 105 3.40 -12.16 -11.58
N GLU A 106 4.29 -11.17 -11.43
CA GLU A 106 3.87 -9.79 -11.15
C GLU A 106 3.13 -9.15 -12.34
N ALA A 107 3.59 -9.37 -13.57
CA ALA A 107 2.87 -8.91 -14.78
C ALA A 107 1.49 -9.59 -14.94
N THR A 108 1.37 -10.87 -14.56
CA THR A 108 0.10 -11.60 -14.57
C THR A 108 -0.85 -11.05 -13.49
N ALA A 109 -0.34 -10.75 -12.30
CA ALA A 109 -1.13 -10.16 -11.22
C ALA A 109 -1.68 -8.77 -11.58
N LEU A 110 -0.87 -7.92 -12.21
CA LEU A 110 -1.33 -6.63 -12.74
C LEU A 110 -2.39 -6.80 -13.84
N SER A 111 -2.21 -7.79 -14.72
CA SER A 111 -3.21 -8.11 -15.77
C SER A 111 -4.54 -8.57 -15.17
N HIS A 112 -4.50 -9.36 -14.08
CA HIS A 112 -5.69 -9.74 -13.31
C HIS A 112 -6.34 -8.54 -12.59
N ALA A 113 -5.55 -7.60 -12.05
CA ALA A 113 -6.05 -6.38 -11.45
C ALA A 113 -6.77 -5.48 -12.47
N THR A 114 -6.18 -5.27 -13.66
CA THR A 114 -6.85 -4.55 -14.77
C THR A 114 -8.18 -5.21 -15.11
N ARG A 115 -8.19 -6.53 -15.35
CA ARG A 115 -9.41 -7.28 -15.67
C ARG A 115 -10.47 -7.19 -14.57
N LEU A 116 -10.09 -7.11 -13.29
CA LEU A 116 -11.02 -6.92 -12.18
C LEU A 116 -11.77 -5.60 -12.32
N TYR A 117 -11.08 -4.47 -12.52
CA TYR A 117 -11.72 -3.16 -12.67
C TYR A 117 -12.46 -3.02 -14.00
N GLU A 118 -11.97 -3.62 -15.09
CA GLU A 118 -12.69 -3.67 -16.39
C GLU A 118 -14.02 -4.43 -16.28
N THR A 119 -14.04 -5.60 -15.63
CA THR A 119 -15.20 -6.50 -15.65
C THR A 119 -16.15 -6.30 -14.47
N SER A 120 -15.67 -6.21 -13.24
CA SER A 120 -16.52 -6.16 -12.03
C SER A 120 -17.18 -4.79 -11.81
N PRO A 121 -18.53 -4.69 -11.83
CA PRO A 121 -19.24 -3.45 -11.51
C PRO A 121 -18.95 -2.96 -10.10
N ALA A 122 -18.75 -3.88 -9.15
CA ALA A 122 -18.43 -3.56 -7.76
C ALA A 122 -17.03 -2.93 -7.63
N ALA A 123 -16.04 -3.41 -8.39
CA ALA A 123 -14.70 -2.82 -8.41
C ALA A 123 -14.70 -1.42 -9.02
N ARG A 124 -15.51 -1.18 -10.08
CA ARG A 124 -15.68 0.17 -10.64
C ARG A 124 -16.37 1.12 -9.67
N ALA A 125 -17.46 0.68 -9.01
CA ALA A 125 -18.14 1.49 -8.00
C ALA A 125 -17.21 1.83 -6.82
N ALA A 126 -16.42 0.87 -6.36
CA ALA A 126 -15.37 1.06 -5.35
C ALA A 126 -14.33 2.11 -5.76
N LEU A 127 -13.79 2.04 -6.98
CA LEU A 127 -12.83 3.03 -7.49
C LEU A 127 -13.45 4.44 -7.55
N LEU A 128 -14.66 4.56 -8.08
CA LEU A 128 -15.36 5.85 -8.15
C LEU A 128 -15.63 6.43 -6.75
N ALA A 129 -16.10 5.62 -5.80
CA ALA A 129 -16.32 6.04 -4.43
C ALA A 129 -15.01 6.42 -3.69
N ALA A 130 -13.89 5.74 -3.97
CA ALA A 130 -12.58 6.11 -3.43
C ALA A 130 -12.10 7.45 -4.01
N VAL A 131 -12.30 7.68 -5.31
CA VAL A 131 -12.05 8.99 -5.96
C VAL A 131 -12.95 10.08 -5.39
N ASP A 132 -14.25 9.81 -5.15
CA ASP A 132 -15.18 10.74 -4.51
C ASP A 132 -14.71 11.12 -3.10
N VAL A 133 -14.17 10.19 -2.32
CA VAL A 133 -13.61 10.46 -0.97
C VAL A 133 -12.40 11.39 -1.05
N VAL A 134 -11.45 11.14 -1.96
CA VAL A 134 -10.27 12.01 -2.15
C VAL A 134 -10.68 13.40 -2.66
N GLU A 135 -11.64 13.47 -3.60
CA GLU A 135 -12.20 14.71 -4.12
C GLU A 135 -12.93 15.53 -3.03
N ARG A 136 -13.79 14.87 -2.23
CA ARG A 136 -14.49 15.51 -1.10
C ARG A 136 -13.51 16.06 -0.06
N SER A 137 -12.44 15.33 0.27
CA SER A 137 -11.42 15.79 1.21
C SER A 137 -10.63 16.97 0.64
N SER A 138 -10.13 16.86 -0.59
CA SER A 138 -9.34 17.93 -1.24
C SER A 138 -10.14 19.22 -1.43
N ARG A 139 -11.44 19.14 -1.77
CA ARG A 139 -12.33 20.32 -1.88
C ARG A 139 -12.61 21.00 -0.54
N ARG A 140 -12.44 20.28 0.59
CA ARG A 140 -12.55 20.84 1.95
C ARG A 140 -11.23 21.39 2.49
N GLY A 141 -10.15 21.34 1.71
CA GLY A 141 -8.79 21.69 2.15
C GLY A 141 -8.13 20.63 3.05
N GLY A 142 -8.74 19.45 3.18
CA GLY A 142 -8.17 18.31 3.91
C GLY A 142 -7.15 17.52 3.09
N LYS A 143 -6.58 16.49 3.72
CA LYS A 143 -5.60 15.58 3.12
C LYS A 143 -6.02 14.11 3.22
N THR A 144 -5.51 13.30 2.30
CA THR A 144 -5.55 11.83 2.39
C THR A 144 -4.41 11.36 3.29
N VAL A 145 -4.73 10.91 4.50
CA VAL A 145 -3.78 10.31 5.44
C VAL A 145 -3.65 8.82 5.11
N VAL A 146 -2.53 8.44 4.49
CA VAL A 146 -2.26 7.06 4.10
C VAL A 146 -1.59 6.33 5.27
N CYS A 147 -2.15 5.21 5.70
CA CYS A 147 -1.71 4.50 6.91
C CYS A 147 -1.45 3.01 6.64
N GLY A 148 -0.34 2.50 7.17
CA GLY A 148 0.13 1.12 6.96
C GLY A 148 1.42 0.82 7.74
N VAL A 149 1.81 -0.46 7.74
CA VAL A 149 3.03 -0.97 8.40
C VAL A 149 3.87 -1.83 7.45
N GLY A 150 5.15 -2.03 7.76
CA GLY A 150 6.03 -2.91 6.99
C GLY A 150 6.08 -2.56 5.50
N LYS A 151 5.99 -3.58 4.63
CA LYS A 151 6.01 -3.40 3.16
C LYS A 151 4.80 -2.60 2.65
N SER A 152 3.60 -2.81 3.21
CA SER A 152 2.42 -1.99 2.88
C SER A 152 2.58 -0.53 3.32
N GLY A 153 3.31 -0.27 4.40
CA GLY A 153 3.74 1.08 4.81
C GLY A 153 4.70 1.74 3.81
N LEU A 154 5.63 0.98 3.22
CA LEU A 154 6.50 1.47 2.14
C LEU A 154 5.70 1.83 0.88
N VAL A 155 4.74 0.98 0.49
CA VAL A 155 3.78 1.30 -0.59
C VAL A 155 3.01 2.57 -0.25
N GLY A 156 2.50 2.73 0.97
CA GLY A 156 1.80 3.93 1.40
C GLY A 156 2.64 5.20 1.35
N ARG A 157 3.93 5.15 1.73
CA ARG A 157 4.87 6.26 1.56
C ARG A 157 5.06 6.63 0.07
N LYS A 158 5.10 5.63 -0.83
CA LYS A 158 5.12 5.84 -2.28
C LYS A 158 3.83 6.49 -2.78
N THR A 159 2.66 5.99 -2.37
CA THR A 159 1.35 6.57 -2.71
C THR A 159 1.23 8.03 -2.28
N VAL A 160 1.70 8.39 -1.07
CA VAL A 160 1.76 9.79 -0.60
C VAL A 160 2.68 10.64 -1.49
N ALA A 161 3.81 10.10 -1.93
CA ALA A 161 4.69 10.80 -2.87
C ALA A 161 4.03 11.01 -4.23
N THR A 162 3.32 10.02 -4.79
CA THR A 162 2.51 10.16 -6.01
C THR A 162 1.43 11.23 -5.83
N MET A 163 0.63 11.16 -4.76
CA MET A 163 -0.45 12.10 -4.47
C MET A 163 0.06 13.55 -4.38
N LYS A 164 1.11 13.82 -3.58
CA LYS A 164 1.73 15.15 -3.49
C LYS A 164 2.28 15.63 -4.85
N SER A 165 2.90 14.73 -5.61
CA SER A 165 3.44 15.03 -6.94
C SER A 165 2.37 15.44 -7.95
N LEU A 166 1.12 15.01 -7.74
CA LEU A 166 -0.04 15.32 -8.58
C LEU A 166 -0.90 16.49 -8.05
N GLY A 167 -0.53 17.13 -6.94
CA GLY A 167 -1.29 18.24 -6.37
C GLY A 167 -2.34 17.87 -5.32
N LEU A 168 -2.40 16.60 -4.92
CA LEU A 168 -3.31 16.13 -3.88
C LEU A 168 -2.68 16.30 -2.49
N GLY A 169 -3.47 16.82 -1.55
CA GLY A 169 -3.08 16.86 -0.14
C GLY A 169 -2.96 15.44 0.41
N ALA A 170 -1.78 15.05 0.90
CA ALA A 170 -1.56 13.73 1.51
C ALA A 170 -0.48 13.75 2.60
N SER A 171 -0.59 12.84 3.58
CA SER A 171 0.47 12.54 4.55
C SER A 171 0.55 11.03 4.81
N PHE A 172 1.66 10.55 5.37
CA PHE A 172 1.82 9.16 5.79
C PHE A 172 1.75 9.08 7.32
N LEU A 173 0.96 8.14 7.83
CA LEU A 173 0.80 7.86 9.26
C LEU A 173 1.22 6.40 9.52
N HIS A 174 2.24 6.18 10.36
CA HIS A 174 2.61 4.81 10.73
C HIS A 174 1.61 4.27 11.77
N ALA A 175 1.08 3.06 11.55
CA ALA A 175 -0.04 2.57 12.37
C ALA A 175 0.35 2.32 13.84
N ALA A 176 1.60 1.95 14.11
CA ALA A 176 2.09 1.76 15.47
C ALA A 176 2.21 3.11 16.22
N GLU A 177 2.69 4.17 15.56
CA GLU A 177 2.82 5.51 16.17
C GLU A 177 1.45 6.18 16.38
N ALA A 178 0.48 5.90 15.50
CA ALA A 178 -0.85 6.50 15.52
C ALA A 178 -1.53 6.40 16.89
N VAL A 179 -1.57 5.20 17.48
CA VAL A 179 -2.19 4.96 18.81
C VAL A 179 -1.38 5.54 19.98
N HIS A 180 -0.15 6.01 19.74
CA HIS A 180 0.72 6.65 20.73
C HIS A 180 0.76 8.19 20.64
N GLY A 181 0.05 8.78 19.66
CA GLY A 181 -0.15 10.23 19.56
C GLY A 181 -0.38 10.74 18.14
N ASP A 182 0.25 10.12 17.14
CA ASP A 182 0.26 10.59 15.76
C ASP A 182 -1.14 10.56 15.10
N LEU A 183 -2.13 9.87 15.66
CA LEU A 183 -3.53 9.97 15.21
C LEU A 183 -4.07 11.41 15.30
N GLY A 184 -3.46 12.26 16.13
CA GLY A 184 -3.72 13.69 16.18
C GLY A 184 -3.47 14.42 14.85
N ASP A 185 -2.71 13.86 13.91
CA ASP A 185 -2.55 14.43 12.56
C ASP A 185 -3.81 14.33 11.70
N VAL A 186 -4.76 13.44 12.04
CA VAL A 186 -6.03 13.29 11.31
C VAL A 186 -7.02 14.37 11.78
N ARG A 187 -7.36 15.30 10.88
CA ARG A 187 -8.25 16.44 11.16
C ARG A 187 -9.63 16.26 10.52
N ALA A 188 -10.61 17.03 10.98
CA ALA A 188 -11.93 17.06 10.34
C ALA A 188 -11.79 17.56 8.89
N GLY A 189 -12.37 16.83 7.94
CA GLY A 189 -12.21 17.10 6.50
C GLY A 189 -11.11 16.28 5.81
N ASP A 190 -10.22 15.63 6.55
CA ASP A 190 -9.30 14.63 6.02
C ASP A 190 -10.04 13.33 5.64
N ALA A 191 -9.38 12.49 4.85
CA ALA A 191 -9.76 11.10 4.60
C ALA A 191 -8.62 10.16 5.00
N VAL A 192 -8.92 8.91 5.37
CA VAL A 192 -7.90 7.89 5.67
C VAL A 192 -7.86 6.83 4.58
N LEU A 193 -6.66 6.51 4.09
CA LEU A 193 -6.41 5.37 3.20
C LEU A 193 -5.57 4.33 3.95
N PHE A 194 -6.20 3.26 4.42
CA PHE A 194 -5.49 2.10 4.95
C PHE A 194 -4.92 1.24 3.82
N ILE A 195 -3.68 0.75 3.98
CA ILE A 195 -3.08 -0.24 3.07
C ILE A 195 -2.66 -1.47 3.86
N SER A 196 -3.33 -2.60 3.63
CA SER A 196 -3.00 -3.90 4.22
C SER A 196 -3.56 -5.02 3.35
N PHE A 197 -2.68 -5.85 2.78
CA PHE A 197 -3.10 -6.96 1.93
C PHE A 197 -4.05 -7.94 2.66
N SER A 198 -3.79 -8.25 3.93
CA SER A 198 -4.57 -9.22 4.71
C SER A 198 -5.91 -8.71 5.26
N GLY A 199 -6.15 -7.40 5.21
CA GLY A 199 -7.29 -6.73 5.87
C GLY A 199 -7.31 -6.85 7.40
N ARG A 200 -6.27 -7.43 8.01
CA ARG A 200 -6.26 -7.93 9.40
C ARG A 200 -5.01 -7.54 10.20
N THR A 201 -4.23 -6.58 9.71
CA THR A 201 -3.10 -5.98 10.43
C THR A 201 -3.57 -5.41 11.77
N ALA A 202 -3.05 -5.94 12.88
CA ALA A 202 -3.53 -5.62 14.23
C ALA A 202 -3.39 -4.14 14.57
N GLU A 203 -2.29 -3.51 14.15
CA GLU A 203 -2.00 -2.09 14.35
C GLU A 203 -3.06 -1.20 13.68
N LEU A 204 -3.50 -1.55 12.46
CA LEU A 204 -4.55 -0.83 11.74
C LEU A 204 -5.94 -1.07 12.34
N LEU A 205 -6.20 -2.29 12.81
CA LEU A 205 -7.44 -2.60 13.55
C LEU A 205 -7.49 -1.89 14.90
N ASN A 206 -6.34 -1.62 15.54
CA ASN A 206 -6.25 -0.82 16.76
C ASN A 206 -6.43 0.68 16.47
N VAL A 207 -6.06 1.18 15.29
CA VAL A 207 -6.34 2.57 14.87
C VAL A 207 -7.82 2.81 14.56
N LEU A 208 -8.51 1.84 13.96
CA LEU A 208 -9.88 2.00 13.44
C LEU A 208 -10.93 2.48 14.48
N PRO A 209 -10.96 2.01 15.75
CA PRO A 209 -11.88 2.52 16.78
C PRO A 209 -11.62 3.96 17.18
N HIS A 210 -10.35 4.39 17.16
CA HIS A 210 -9.91 5.70 17.64
C HIS A 210 -10.06 6.81 16.58
N LEU A 211 -10.14 6.45 15.30
CA LEU A 211 -10.49 7.39 14.24
C LEU A 211 -11.89 8.00 14.46
N ARG A 212 -12.02 9.31 14.27
CA ARG A 212 -13.32 9.99 14.33
C ARG A 212 -14.32 9.38 13.34
N ARG A 213 -15.62 9.39 13.66
CA ARG A 213 -16.67 8.81 12.80
C ARG A 213 -16.98 9.61 11.53
N ASP A 214 -16.67 10.90 11.51
CA ASP A 214 -16.86 11.82 10.37
C ASP A 214 -15.71 11.79 9.34
N VAL A 215 -14.62 11.07 9.65
CA VAL A 215 -13.50 10.86 8.73
C VAL A 215 -13.80 9.63 7.86
N PRO A 216 -13.97 9.78 6.52
CA PRO A 216 -14.18 8.66 5.62
C PRO A 216 -12.93 7.79 5.54
N VAL A 217 -13.15 6.47 5.42
CA VAL A 217 -12.11 5.44 5.38
C VAL A 217 -12.15 4.72 4.04
N VAL A 218 -11.00 4.62 3.38
CA VAL A 218 -10.77 3.74 2.24
C VAL A 218 -9.78 2.66 2.69
N ALA A 219 -10.01 1.39 2.35
CA ALA A 219 -9.10 0.30 2.66
C ALA A 219 -8.63 -0.41 1.38
N LEU A 220 -7.35 -0.26 1.04
CA LEU A 220 -6.67 -0.97 -0.04
C LEU A 220 -6.19 -2.33 0.48
N THR A 221 -6.87 -3.40 0.11
CA THR A 221 -6.66 -4.75 0.67
C THR A 221 -6.88 -5.86 -0.37
N GLY A 222 -6.37 -7.06 -0.10
CA GLY A 222 -6.59 -8.24 -0.93
C GLY A 222 -8.01 -8.83 -0.88
N HIS A 223 -8.92 -8.25 -0.10
CA HIS A 223 -10.30 -8.70 -0.02
C HIS A 223 -11.08 -8.40 -1.31
N PRO A 224 -11.97 -9.30 -1.77
CA PRO A 224 -12.81 -9.07 -2.95
C PRO A 224 -14.13 -8.33 -2.63
N ASP A 225 -14.57 -8.32 -1.36
CA ASP A 225 -15.86 -7.79 -0.93
C ASP A 225 -15.73 -7.07 0.42
N ALA A 226 -16.33 -5.86 0.53
CA ALA A 226 -16.21 -5.00 1.69
C ALA A 226 -16.68 -5.66 2.99
N ARG A 227 -17.73 -6.50 2.91
CA ARG A 227 -18.31 -7.24 4.04
C ARG A 227 -17.33 -8.24 4.67
N THR A 228 -16.29 -8.63 3.93
CA THR A 228 -15.27 -9.57 4.39
C THR A 228 -14.04 -8.89 5.01
N CYS A 229 -13.92 -7.56 4.92
CA CYS A 229 -12.72 -6.81 5.30
C CYS A 229 -12.87 -6.13 6.67
N PRO A 230 -12.18 -6.60 7.73
CA PRO A 230 -12.34 -6.06 9.09
C PRO A 230 -11.98 -4.57 9.24
N LEU A 231 -11.13 -4.01 8.37
CA LEU A 231 -10.80 -2.58 8.35
C LEU A 231 -11.96 -1.65 7.95
N LEU A 232 -13.11 -2.21 7.56
CA LEU A 232 -14.33 -1.48 7.20
C LEU A 232 -15.48 -1.72 8.20
N ALA A 233 -15.26 -2.53 9.25
CA ALA A 233 -16.30 -2.90 10.20
C ALA A 233 -16.83 -1.68 10.99
N GLY A 234 -18.16 -1.54 11.05
CA GLY A 234 -18.83 -0.46 11.80
C GLY A 234 -18.65 0.95 11.20
N ARG A 235 -18.41 1.05 9.88
CA ARG A 235 -18.20 2.31 9.15
C ARG A 235 -19.08 2.38 7.89
N ASP A 236 -20.19 3.11 7.97
CA ASP A 236 -21.22 3.09 6.92
C ASP A 236 -20.81 3.76 5.59
N GLU A 237 -19.91 4.76 5.64
CA GLU A 237 -19.32 5.43 4.46
C GLU A 237 -17.95 4.85 4.03
N ALA A 238 -17.52 3.69 4.55
CA ALA A 238 -16.18 3.16 4.23
C ALA A 238 -16.11 2.34 2.94
N VAL A 239 -15.02 2.54 2.18
CA VAL A 239 -14.84 2.01 0.83
C VAL A 239 -13.74 0.94 0.80
N LEU A 240 -14.06 -0.26 0.35
CA LEU A 240 -13.04 -1.23 -0.08
C LEU A 240 -12.46 -0.80 -1.42
N LEU A 241 -11.14 -0.74 -1.55
CA LEU A 241 -10.44 -0.68 -2.83
C LEU A 241 -9.76 -2.04 -3.07
N PRO A 242 -10.36 -2.95 -3.87
CA PRO A 242 -9.92 -4.35 -3.94
C PRO A 242 -8.61 -4.50 -4.72
N ALA A 243 -7.66 -5.21 -4.12
CA ALA A 243 -6.34 -5.53 -4.66
C ALA A 243 -5.97 -7.02 -4.48
N PRO A 244 -6.82 -7.97 -4.88
CA PRO A 244 -6.49 -9.40 -4.83
C PRO A 244 -5.36 -9.73 -5.81
N ILE A 245 -4.52 -10.70 -5.44
CA ILE A 245 -3.53 -11.33 -6.32
C ILE A 245 -4.08 -12.65 -6.86
N HIS A 246 -3.67 -13.02 -8.06
CA HIS A 246 -4.15 -14.22 -8.77
C HIS A 246 -3.66 -15.54 -8.14
N GLU A 247 -2.49 -15.50 -7.50
CA GLU A 247 -1.84 -16.56 -6.74
C GLU A 247 -1.14 -15.92 -5.54
N SER A 248 -0.99 -16.62 -4.41
CA SER A 248 -0.23 -16.14 -3.25
C SER A 248 1.27 -16.26 -3.45
N GLU A 249 2.06 -15.33 -2.89
CA GLU A 249 3.54 -15.38 -2.99
C GLU A 249 4.13 -16.70 -2.45
N GLU A 250 3.46 -17.35 -1.50
CA GLU A 250 3.85 -18.66 -0.99
C GLU A 250 3.68 -19.79 -2.02
N SER A 251 2.62 -19.76 -2.84
CA SER A 251 2.44 -20.71 -3.95
C SER A 251 3.38 -20.36 -5.12
N SER A 252 3.44 -19.08 -5.52
CA SER A 252 4.29 -18.64 -6.62
C SER A 252 5.78 -18.83 -6.37
N PHE A 253 6.24 -18.63 -5.12
CA PHE A 253 7.66 -18.53 -4.79
C PHE A 253 8.13 -19.46 -3.66
N GLY A 254 7.24 -20.14 -2.93
CA GLY A 254 7.61 -20.95 -1.76
C GLY A 254 7.95 -20.11 -0.51
N VAL A 255 7.66 -18.80 -0.53
CA VAL A 255 7.88 -17.88 0.61
C VAL A 255 6.77 -16.83 0.67
N SER A 256 6.15 -16.63 1.83
CA SER A 256 5.06 -15.65 2.04
C SER A 256 5.58 -14.19 2.14
N ALA A 257 6.68 -13.87 1.46
CA ALA A 257 7.30 -12.55 1.46
C ALA A 257 6.53 -11.61 0.51
N PRO A 258 5.98 -10.46 0.97
CA PRO A 258 5.16 -9.60 0.11
C PRO A 258 5.97 -9.01 -1.05
N THR A 259 5.62 -9.43 -2.27
CA THR A 259 6.17 -8.93 -3.54
C THR A 259 5.01 -8.57 -4.47
N THR A 260 4.35 -9.58 -5.03
CA THR A 260 3.20 -9.46 -5.95
C THR A 260 2.05 -8.66 -5.35
N SER A 261 1.72 -8.88 -4.07
CA SER A 261 0.73 -8.07 -3.33
C SER A 261 1.13 -6.59 -3.22
N THR A 262 2.42 -6.29 -3.08
CA THR A 262 2.93 -4.92 -2.97
C THR A 262 2.97 -4.21 -4.31
N THR A 263 3.29 -4.91 -5.41
CA THR A 263 3.26 -4.39 -6.78
C THR A 263 1.83 -4.06 -7.21
N VAL A 264 0.87 -4.97 -6.97
CA VAL A 264 -0.56 -4.71 -7.25
C VAL A 264 -1.09 -3.54 -6.39
N ALA A 265 -0.78 -3.50 -5.09
CA ALA A 265 -1.16 -2.38 -4.24
C ALA A 265 -0.54 -1.04 -4.68
N MET A 266 0.71 -1.03 -5.15
CA MET A 266 1.37 0.19 -5.64
C MET A 266 0.71 0.71 -6.91
N ALA A 267 0.44 -0.17 -7.88
CA ALA A 267 -0.26 0.19 -9.12
C ALA A 267 -1.68 0.72 -8.86
N ILE A 268 -2.43 0.12 -7.94
CA ILE A 268 -3.78 0.58 -7.55
C ILE A 268 -3.72 1.90 -6.78
N GLY A 269 -2.69 2.11 -5.95
CA GLY A 269 -2.43 3.40 -5.30
C GLY A 269 -2.12 4.53 -6.28
N ASP A 270 -1.36 4.24 -7.35
CA ASP A 270 -1.11 5.18 -8.43
C ASP A 270 -2.37 5.43 -9.29
N MET A 271 -3.15 4.39 -9.58
CA MET A 271 -4.45 4.52 -10.28
C MET A 271 -5.40 5.45 -9.53
N LEU A 272 -5.55 5.28 -8.21
CA LEU A 272 -6.36 6.17 -7.37
C LEU A 272 -5.82 7.61 -7.40
N ALA A 273 -4.51 7.79 -7.25
CA ALA A 273 -3.89 9.12 -7.23
C ALA A 273 -4.04 9.85 -8.58
N LEU A 274 -3.84 9.16 -9.71
CA LEU A 274 -3.97 9.72 -11.06
C LEU A 274 -5.42 10.07 -11.39
N THR A 275 -6.37 9.16 -11.15
CA THR A 275 -7.80 9.39 -11.44
C THR A 275 -8.42 10.48 -10.56
N ALA A 276 -8.03 10.55 -9.27
CA ALA A 276 -8.45 11.64 -8.39
C ALA A 276 -7.84 12.99 -8.83
N ALA A 277 -6.54 13.04 -9.15
CA ALA A 277 -5.90 14.26 -9.63
C ALA A 277 -6.47 14.74 -10.97
N GLU A 278 -6.81 13.81 -11.87
CA GLU A 278 -7.47 14.11 -13.15
C GLU A 278 -8.82 14.81 -12.94
N ARG A 279 -9.66 14.30 -12.03
CA ARG A 279 -10.98 14.84 -11.73
C ARG A 279 -10.95 16.11 -10.87
N ILE A 280 -9.95 16.28 -10.01
CA ILE A 280 -9.80 17.48 -9.16
C ILE A 280 -9.17 18.65 -9.95
N HIS A 281 -8.23 18.35 -10.85
CA HIS A 281 -7.43 19.36 -11.59
C HIS A 281 -7.74 19.39 -13.09
N GLU A 282 -8.94 18.98 -13.52
CA GLU A 282 -9.27 18.73 -14.93
C GLU A 282 -8.92 19.89 -15.86
N ALA A 283 -9.16 21.14 -15.43
CA ALA A 283 -8.84 22.37 -16.15
C ALA A 283 -7.39 22.87 -15.99
N GLU A 284 -6.59 22.31 -15.08
CA GLU A 284 -5.27 22.86 -14.68
C GLU A 284 -4.12 21.84 -14.61
N LYS A 285 -4.31 20.57 -15.03
CA LYS A 285 -3.36 19.44 -14.89
C LYS A 285 -1.88 19.84 -15.01
N GLY A 286 -1.50 20.47 -16.13
CA GLY A 286 -0.11 20.90 -16.38
C GLY A 286 0.40 21.99 -15.42
N ARG A 287 -0.45 22.95 -15.04
CA ARG A 287 -0.10 24.07 -14.14
C ARG A 287 0.12 23.60 -12.70
N VAL A 288 -0.72 22.68 -12.22
CA VAL A 288 -0.61 22.08 -10.88
C VAL A 288 0.66 21.21 -10.78
N PHE A 289 0.89 20.36 -11.78
CA PHE A 289 2.08 19.52 -11.85
C PHE A 289 3.38 20.36 -11.92
N LYS A 290 3.41 21.40 -12.76
CA LYS A 290 4.53 22.34 -12.88
C LYS A 290 4.85 23.07 -11.57
N ARG A 291 3.84 23.49 -10.80
CA ARG A 291 4.02 24.16 -9.50
C ARG A 291 4.71 23.27 -8.47
N ASN A 292 4.43 21.97 -8.49
CA ASN A 292 4.87 21.04 -7.45
C ASN A 292 6.25 20.41 -7.72
N HIS A 293 6.82 20.57 -8.93
CA HIS A 293 8.15 20.04 -9.31
C HIS A 293 9.15 21.12 -9.79
N PRO A 294 9.40 22.20 -9.03
CA PRO A 294 10.20 23.35 -9.50
C PRO A 294 11.68 23.02 -9.77
N GLY A 295 12.23 21.95 -9.17
CA GLY A 295 13.63 21.52 -9.34
C GLY A 295 13.80 20.20 -10.10
N GLY A 296 12.73 19.62 -10.66
CA GLY A 296 12.76 18.30 -11.29
C GLY A 296 12.99 18.35 -12.80
N ALA A 297 13.76 17.40 -13.34
CA ALA A 297 13.96 17.23 -14.79
C ALA A 297 12.65 17.04 -15.59
N ILE A 298 11.55 16.68 -14.91
CA ILE A 298 10.21 16.56 -15.47
C ILE A 298 9.60 17.96 -15.74
N GLY A 299 9.69 18.89 -14.78
CA GLY A 299 9.22 20.27 -14.95
C GLY A 299 9.97 21.05 -16.04
N ALA A 300 11.24 20.69 -16.27
CA ALA A 300 12.06 21.25 -17.34
C ALA A 300 11.56 20.91 -18.76
N ARG A 301 10.89 19.76 -18.97
CA ARG A 301 10.45 19.34 -20.31
C ARG A 301 9.25 20.15 -20.81
N THR A 302 8.23 20.34 -19.98
CA THR A 302 7.02 21.11 -20.36
C THR A 302 7.32 22.61 -20.53
N LEU A 303 8.37 23.14 -19.88
CA LEU A 303 8.85 24.50 -20.12
C LEU A 303 9.29 24.73 -21.58
N ALA A 304 9.90 23.72 -22.24
CA ALA A 304 10.29 23.83 -23.64
C ALA A 304 9.08 23.92 -24.59
N GLU A 305 8.00 23.19 -24.27
CA GLU A 305 6.76 23.19 -25.04
C GLU A 305 6.02 24.53 -24.91
N GLU A 306 5.85 25.06 -23.69
CA GLU A 306 5.21 26.37 -23.48
C GLU A 306 6.00 27.51 -24.13
N VAL A 307 7.34 27.53 -24.00
CA VAL A 307 8.18 28.55 -24.66
C VAL A 307 8.05 28.47 -26.18
N THR A 308 7.99 27.25 -26.74
CA THR A 308 7.81 27.05 -28.18
C THR A 308 6.43 27.51 -28.64
N VAL A 309 5.36 27.24 -27.89
CA VAL A 309 3.99 27.70 -28.20
C VAL A 309 3.88 29.23 -28.12
N VAL A 310 4.47 29.86 -27.09
CA VAL A 310 4.48 31.34 -26.95
C VAL A 310 5.27 31.99 -28.09
N ALA A 311 6.48 31.49 -28.41
CA ALA A 311 7.27 31.99 -29.52
C ALA A 311 6.52 31.88 -30.86
N LYS A 312 5.89 30.73 -31.14
CA LYS A 312 5.12 30.51 -32.37
C LYS A 312 3.92 31.46 -32.46
N LYS A 313 3.25 31.75 -31.33
CA LYS A 313 2.12 32.69 -31.29
C LYS A 313 2.55 34.13 -31.54
N VAL A 314 3.69 34.56 -30.97
CA VAL A 314 4.26 35.90 -31.20
C VAL A 314 4.67 36.09 -32.67
N CYS A 315 5.34 35.11 -33.28
CA CYS A 315 5.72 35.17 -34.70
C CYS A 315 4.52 35.22 -35.65
N LEU A 316 3.38 34.61 -35.30
CA LEU A 316 2.16 34.65 -36.11
C LEU A 316 1.36 35.96 -35.97
N SER A 317 1.55 36.73 -34.89
CA SER A 317 0.90 38.03 -34.68
C SER A 317 1.71 39.23 -35.19
N GLY A 318 3.00 39.05 -35.51
CA GLY A 318 3.91 40.14 -35.90
C GLY A 318 3.99 40.43 -37.41
N GLY A 319 3.02 40.00 -38.20
CA GLY A 319 3.13 39.92 -39.67
C GLY A 319 2.02 40.60 -40.47
N SER A 320 1.49 41.75 -40.01
CA SER A 320 0.37 42.42 -40.71
C SER A 320 0.25 43.94 -40.48
N GLU A 321 1.35 44.70 -40.35
CA GLU A 321 1.30 46.17 -40.47
C GLU A 321 2.45 46.69 -41.37
N HIS A 322 2.03 47.33 -42.48
CA HIS A 322 2.80 48.08 -43.50
C HIS A 322 3.90 47.35 -44.28
#